data_AF-A0A1Z4RIK8-F1
#
_entry.id   AF-A0A1Z4RIK8-F1
#
_cell.length_a   1.000
_cell.length_b   1.000
_cell.length_c   1.000
_cell.angle_alpha   90.00
_cell.angle_beta   90.00
_cell.angle_gamma   90.00
#
_symmetry.space_group_name_H-M   'P 1'
#
loop_
_entity.id
_entity.type
_entity.pdbx_description
1 polymer ?
#
loop_
_entity_poly.entity_id
_entity_poly.type
_entity_poly.pdbx_seq_one_letter_code
_entity_poly.pdbx_strand_id
1 'polypeptide(L)' 'MTPEEKKEILETYKWIKVKYYQLDENKSWEERYRDLEKHHWEETNFLIAKIREIIELI' A
#
# COMPACT_ATOMS: atom_id res chain seq x y z
N MET A 1 -18.01 -10.88 1.24
CA MET A 1 -18.16 -9.47 0.85
C MET A 1 -19.61 -9.19 0.51
N THR A 2 -20.15 -8.09 0.99
CA THR A 2 -21.46 -7.58 0.56
C THR A 2 -21.38 -7.02 -0.88
N PRO A 3 -22.51 -6.89 -1.59
CA PRO A 3 -22.55 -6.20 -2.89
C PRO A 3 -21.98 -4.77 -2.83
N GLU A 4 -22.21 -4.06 -1.74
CA GLU A 4 -21.73 -2.69 -1.51
C GLU A 4 -20.20 -2.67 -1.37
N GLU A 5 -19.62 -3.60 -0.62
CA GLU A 5 -18.16 -3.74 -0.50
C GLU A 5 -17.52 -4.06 -1.85
N LYS A 6 -18.12 -4.95 -2.65
CA LYS A 6 -17.63 -5.26 -4.01
C LYS A 6 -17.67 -4.03 -4.91
N LYS A 7 -18.74 -3.23 -4.83
CA LYS A 7 -18.87 -1.99 -5.58
C LYS A 7 -17.83 -0.95 -5.16
N GLU A 8 -17.60 -0.77 -3.87
CA GLU A 8 -16.55 0.14 -3.36
C GLU A 8 -15.15 -0.30 -3.84
N ILE A 9 -14.87 -1.61 -3.86
CA ILE A 9 -13.60 -2.15 -4.35
C ILE A 9 -13.39 -1.87 -5.84
N LEU A 10 -14.43 -2.04 -6.66
CA LEU A 10 -14.35 -1.88 -8.11
C LEU A 10 -14.32 -0.41 -8.54
N GLU A 11 -15.03 0.47 -7.84
CA GLU A 11 -15.22 1.87 -8.26
C GLU A 11 -14.24 2.84 -7.59
N THR A 12 -13.53 2.42 -6.53
CA THR A 12 -12.66 3.31 -5.76
C THR A 12 -11.38 2.63 -5.29
N TYR A 13 -10.38 3.41 -4.88
CA TYR A 13 -9.17 2.94 -4.21
C TYR A 13 -9.19 3.15 -2.69
N LYS A 14 -10.28 3.73 -2.13
CA LYS A 14 -10.33 4.23 -0.73
C LYS A 14 -10.26 3.12 0.31
N TRP A 15 -10.63 1.90 -0.08
CA TRP A 15 -10.56 0.70 0.73
C TRP A 15 -9.11 0.21 0.92
N ILE A 16 -8.19 0.57 0.01
CA ILE A 16 -6.76 0.28 0.15
C ILE A 16 -6.15 1.27 1.13
N LYS A 17 -5.77 0.79 2.31
CA LYS A 17 -5.06 1.59 3.32
C LYS A 17 -3.55 1.44 3.13
N VAL A 18 -2.95 2.37 2.40
CA VAL A 18 -1.48 2.48 2.29
C VAL A 18 -0.91 3.25 3.48
N LYS A 19 0.27 2.84 3.95
CA LYS A 19 1.02 3.59 4.96
C LYS A 19 1.70 4.78 4.27
N TYR A 20 1.75 5.92 4.95
CA TYR A 20 2.51 7.07 4.47
C TYR A 20 3.96 6.96 4.93
N TYR A 21 4.90 7.28 4.04
CA TYR A 21 6.29 7.51 4.43
C TYR A 21 6.39 8.74 5.34
N GLN A 22 7.11 8.61 6.45
CA GLN A 22 7.43 9.72 7.34
C GLN A 22 8.93 9.99 7.27
N LEU A 23 9.28 11.20 6.84
CA LEU A 23 10.66 11.64 6.78
C LEU A 23 11.18 11.87 8.20
N ASP A 24 12.33 11.28 8.51
CA ASP A 24 13.06 11.57 9.74
C ASP A 24 14.17 12.58 9.45
N GLU A 25 13.97 13.82 9.91
CA GLU A 25 14.91 14.92 9.71
C GLU A 25 16.23 14.76 10.48
N ASN A 26 16.35 13.78 11.37
CA ASN A 26 17.58 13.50 12.10
C ASN A 26 18.51 12.53 11.37
N LYS A 27 18.03 11.85 10.32
CA LYS A 27 18.81 10.90 9.51
C LYS A 27 19.65 11.59 8.44
N SER A 28 20.74 10.96 8.03
CA SER A 28 21.52 11.37 6.85
C SER A 28 20.70 11.23 5.57
N TRP A 29 21.18 11.83 4.48
CA TRP A 29 20.53 11.69 3.17
C TRP A 29 20.51 10.23 2.71
N GLU A 30 21.61 9.50 2.87
CA GLU A 30 21.75 8.10 2.48
C GLU A 30 20.80 7.20 3.27
N GLU A 31 20.64 7.45 4.57
CA GLU A 31 19.70 6.74 5.43
C GLU A 31 18.25 6.99 5.01
N ARG A 32 17.89 8.26 4.76
CA ARG A 32 16.55 8.62 4.26
C ARG A 32 16.26 7.98 2.91
N TYR A 33 17.25 7.94 2.01
CA TYR A 33 17.12 7.29 0.71
C TYR A 33 16.83 5.79 0.87
N ARG A 34 17.58 5.08 1.73
CA ARG A 34 17.35 3.66 2.00
C ARG A 34 15.99 3.41 2.64
N ASP A 35 15.56 4.26 3.56
CA ASP A 35 14.23 4.15 4.18
C ASP A 35 13.12 4.37 3.16
N LEU A 36 13.26 5.34 2.26
CA LEU A 36 12.31 5.60 1.19
C LEU A 36 12.23 4.44 0.20
N GLU A 37 13.39 3.90 -0.20
CA GLU A 37 13.48 2.72 -1.07
C GLU A 37 12.80 1.51 -0.43
N LYS A 38 13.10 1.24 0.85
CA LYS A 38 12.43 0.18 1.62
C LYS A 38 10.92 0.39 1.70
N HIS A 39 10.49 1.62 1.97
CA HIS A 39 9.06 1.95 2.03
C HIS A 39 8.34 1.66 0.71
N HIS A 40 8.92 2.06 -0.43
CA HIS A 40 8.36 1.76 -1.76
C HIS A 40 8.30 0.26 -2.03
N TRP A 41 9.32 -0.49 -1.64
CA TRP A 41 9.33 -1.94 -1.77
C TRP A 41 8.23 -2.59 -0.93
N GLU A 42 8.07 -2.18 0.32
CA GLU A 42 7.02 -2.67 1.22
C GLU A 42 5.60 -2.32 0.71
N GLU A 43 5.40 -1.09 0.24
CA GLU A 43 4.14 -0.64 -0.34
C GLU A 43 3.77 -1.45 -1.59
N THR A 44 4.73 -1.65 -2.51
CA THR A 44 4.51 -2.43 -3.74
C THR A 44 4.08 -3.85 -3.42
N ASN A 45 4.78 -4.52 -2.48
CA ASN A 45 4.42 -5.87 -2.07
C ASN A 45 3.04 -5.94 -1.40
N PHE A 46 2.69 -4.95 -0.58
CA PHE A 46 1.37 -4.84 0.02
C PHE A 46 0.26 -4.73 -1.04
N LEU A 47 0.43 -3.86 -2.04
CA LEU A 47 -0.54 -3.69 -3.12
C LEU A 47 -0.71 -4.96 -3.96
N ILE A 48 0.39 -5.65 -4.28
CA ILE A 48 0.36 -6.93 -4.98
C ILE A 48 -0.41 -7.97 -4.16
N ALA A 49 -0.18 -8.04 -2.84
CA ALA A 49 -0.90 -8.95 -1.96
C ALA A 49 -2.41 -8.66 -1.95
N LYS A 50 -2.80 -7.38 -1.90
CA LYS A 50 -4.22 -6.97 -1.98
C LYS A 50 -4.88 -7.36 -3.29
N ILE A 51 -4.18 -7.25 -4.41
CA ILE A 51 -4.69 -7.72 -5.71
C ILE A 51 -4.90 -9.23 -5.70
N ARG A 52 -3.94 -10.00 -5.17
CA ARG A 52 -4.05 -11.46 -5.06
C ARG A 52 -5.23 -11.88 -4.20
N GLU A 53 -5.40 -11.25 -3.03
CA GLU A 53 -6.56 -11.47 -2.16
C GLU A 53 -7.88 -11.25 -2.91
N ILE A 54 -7.99 -10.17 -3.70
CA ILE A 54 -9.21 -9.90 -4.49
C ILE A 54 -9.45 -10.99 -5.53
N ILE A 55 -8.42 -11.38 -6.28
CA ILE A 55 -8.56 -12.40 -7.33
C ILE A 55 -8.99 -13.74 -6.72
N GLU A 56 -8.47 -14.11 -5.55
CA GLU A 56 -8.86 -15.34 -4.85
C GLU A 56 -10.27 -15.28 -4.23
N LEU A 57 -10.81 -14.07 -3.99
CA LEU A 57 -12.16 -13.86 -3.46
C LEU A 57 -13.26 -13.83 -4.55
N ILE A 58 -12.88 -13.76 -5.82
CA ILE A 58 -13.78 -13.74 -6.99
C ILE A 58 -14.00 -15.16 -7.50
#